data_AF-A0A8H5N9U8-F1
#
_entry.id   AF-A0A8H5N9U8-F1
#
_cell.length_a   1.000
_cell.length_b   1.000
_cell.length_c   1.000
_cell.angle_alpha   90.00
_cell.angle_beta   90.00
_cell.angle_gamma   90.00
#
_symmetry.space_group_name_H-M   'P 1'
#
loop_
_entity.id
_entity.type
_entity.pdbx_description
1 polymer ?
#
loop_
_entity_poly.entity_id
_entity_poly.type
_entity_poly.pdbx_seq_one_letter_code
_entity_poly.pdbx_strand_id
1 'polypeptide(L)'
;MASMILRVCPMAKVYPIRLKTYNGADGKSTIDPRYAARAIQAALDKNATIISMSWTLPIESGKDHMKEELHAVLKRAVENKVLMFCSAPDKGKFTELDYPSGPWPNSFFRIGAAYSNGTVFQWTPEVGITYTLPGVDVVQDRLKGAGEGSKSGKNLTGSSVATALAAGLAAMIIYCVKASILSVKTANQNKAAIHPIPDDRAIQVAKPDAMKRAFASLGSTTSNKFIQVWEELDKARVILERCERERSIPEANLKCTQEFMQFGIKLASSVKQ
;
A
#
# COMPACT_ATOMS: atom_id res chain seq x y z
N MET A 1 3.38 10.17 -6.71
CA MET A 1 2.63 9.15 -5.93
C MET A 1 2.18 7.98 -6.79
N ALA A 2 1.33 8.18 -7.80
CA ALA A 2 0.92 7.08 -8.71
C ALA A 2 2.12 6.30 -9.31
N SER A 3 3.16 7.00 -9.75
CA SER A 3 4.40 6.37 -10.23
C SER A 3 5.10 5.50 -9.18
N MET A 4 5.03 5.86 -7.90
CA MET A 4 5.62 5.07 -6.80
C MET A 4 4.82 3.81 -6.51
N ILE A 5 3.48 3.89 -6.56
CA ILE A 5 2.60 2.71 -6.47
C ILE A 5 2.95 1.73 -7.60
N LEU A 6 3.02 2.23 -8.84
CA LEU A 6 3.31 1.41 -10.03
C LEU A 6 4.74 0.91 -10.08
N ARG A 7 5.69 1.60 -9.45
CA ARG A 7 7.07 1.11 -9.29
C ARG A 7 7.09 -0.19 -8.48
N VAL A 8 6.30 -0.27 -7.43
CA VAL A 8 6.24 -1.47 -6.57
C VAL A 8 5.32 -2.53 -7.19
N CYS A 9 4.15 -2.15 -7.71
CA CYS A 9 3.22 -3.06 -8.38
C CYS A 9 2.82 -2.52 -9.76
N PRO A 10 3.57 -2.88 -10.82
CA PRO A 10 3.28 -2.43 -12.19
C PRO A 10 1.92 -2.89 -12.72
N MET A 11 1.37 -3.98 -12.17
CA MET A 11 0.08 -4.56 -12.57
C MET A 11 -1.13 -3.88 -11.91
N ALA A 12 -0.90 -2.92 -11.00
CA ALA A 12 -1.98 -2.21 -10.35
C ALA A 12 -2.71 -1.27 -11.32
N LYS A 13 -4.04 -1.26 -11.26
CA LYS A 13 -4.87 -0.26 -11.96
C LYS A 13 -5.06 0.93 -11.03
N VAL A 14 -4.50 2.08 -11.42
CA VAL A 14 -4.55 3.31 -10.62
C VAL A 14 -5.62 4.26 -11.17
N TYR A 15 -6.55 4.66 -10.31
CA TYR A 15 -7.57 5.66 -10.62
C TYR A 15 -7.27 6.96 -9.86
N PRO A 16 -6.60 7.94 -10.49
CA PRO A 16 -6.26 9.19 -9.82
C PRO A 16 -7.51 10.08 -9.67
N ILE A 17 -7.80 10.48 -8.43
CA ILE A 17 -8.87 11.44 -8.14
C ILE A 17 -8.23 12.73 -7.65
N ARG A 18 -8.33 13.79 -8.46
CA ARG A 18 -7.75 15.10 -8.14
C ARG A 18 -8.61 15.80 -7.09
N LEU A 19 -7.98 16.19 -5.98
CA LEU A 19 -8.61 17.02 -4.96
C LEU A 19 -8.54 18.49 -5.36
N LYS A 20 -9.57 19.25 -5.00
CA LYS A 20 -9.49 20.71 -5.08
C LYS A 20 -8.65 21.22 -3.91
N THR A 21 -7.70 22.07 -4.22
CA THR A 21 -6.87 22.74 -3.23
C THR A 21 -6.93 24.25 -3.43
N TYR A 22 -6.72 24.99 -2.34
CA TYR A 22 -6.63 26.45 -2.32
C TYR A 22 -5.26 26.84 -1.81
N ASN A 23 -4.73 27.96 -2.27
CA ASN A 23 -3.51 28.52 -1.70
C ASN A 23 -3.90 29.29 -0.42
N GLY A 24 -3.36 28.86 0.71
CA GLY A 24 -3.42 29.59 1.97
C GLY A 24 -2.58 30.86 1.91
N ALA A 25 -2.84 31.77 2.86
CA ALA A 25 -2.10 33.03 2.98
C ALA A 25 -0.59 32.82 3.26
N ASP A 26 -0.22 31.64 3.78
CA ASP A 26 1.16 31.22 4.03
C ASP A 26 1.83 30.55 2.81
N GLY A 27 1.17 30.56 1.65
CA GLY A 27 1.62 29.91 0.42
C GLY A 27 1.46 28.39 0.41
N LYS A 28 0.91 27.77 1.46
CA LYS A 28 0.66 26.32 1.48
C LYS A 28 -0.67 25.99 0.82
N SER A 29 -0.72 24.83 0.16
CA SER A 29 -1.96 24.35 -0.46
C SER A 29 -2.81 23.59 0.56
N THR A 30 -4.03 24.08 0.82
CA THR A 30 -5.00 23.43 1.71
C THR A 30 -6.06 22.70 0.89
N ILE A 31 -6.41 21.48 1.28
CA ILE A 31 -7.42 20.68 0.59
C ILE A 31 -8.82 21.12 1.02
N ASP A 32 -9.74 21.24 0.06
CA ASP A 32 -11.17 21.43 0.35
C ASP A 32 -11.76 20.12 0.92
N PRO A 33 -12.25 20.07 2.18
CA PRO A 33 -12.76 18.85 2.79
C PRO A 33 -13.90 18.19 2.00
N ARG A 34 -14.69 18.98 1.27
CA ARG A 34 -15.80 18.49 0.44
C ARG A 34 -15.30 17.67 -0.74
N TYR A 35 -14.21 18.12 -1.36
CA TYR A 35 -13.61 17.40 -2.47
C TYR A 35 -12.89 16.15 -1.97
N ALA A 36 -12.32 16.17 -0.77
CA ALA A 36 -11.84 14.95 -0.12
C ALA A 36 -12.98 13.95 0.11
N ALA A 37 -14.12 14.40 0.65
CA ALA A 37 -15.29 13.56 0.87
C ALA A 37 -15.82 12.93 -0.43
N ARG A 38 -16.00 13.76 -1.47
CA ARG A 38 -16.43 13.29 -2.81
C ARG A 38 -15.42 12.34 -3.45
N ALA A 39 -14.12 12.56 -3.25
CA ALA A 39 -13.10 11.67 -3.78
C ALA A 39 -13.13 10.30 -3.12
N ILE A 40 -13.31 10.25 -1.80
CA ILE A 40 -13.47 8.99 -1.06
C ILE A 40 -14.76 8.30 -1.51
N GLN A 41 -15.87 9.02 -1.62
CA GLN A 41 -17.13 8.50 -2.15
C GLN A 41 -16.93 7.88 -3.54
N ALA A 42 -16.29 8.59 -4.46
CA ALA A 42 -16.02 8.09 -5.81
C ALA A 42 -15.13 6.84 -5.81
N ALA A 43 -14.18 6.72 -4.88
CA ALA A 43 -13.38 5.51 -4.71
C ALA A 43 -14.22 4.33 -4.19
N LEU A 44 -15.14 4.57 -3.24
CA LEU A 44 -16.10 3.58 -2.76
C LEU A 44 -17.04 3.11 -3.88
N ASP A 45 -17.61 4.04 -4.65
CA ASP A 45 -18.53 3.73 -5.76
C ASP A 45 -17.85 2.95 -6.89
N LYS A 46 -16.51 3.08 -7.00
CA LYS A 46 -15.68 2.31 -7.93
C LYS A 46 -15.25 0.96 -7.37
N ASN A 47 -15.68 0.60 -6.15
CA ASN A 47 -15.22 -0.57 -5.42
C ASN A 47 -13.69 -0.67 -5.38
N ALA A 48 -13.02 0.46 -5.13
CA ALA A 48 -11.57 0.49 -5.05
C ALA A 48 -11.06 -0.47 -3.96
N THR A 49 -10.15 -1.37 -4.33
CA THR A 49 -9.56 -2.32 -3.37
C THR A 49 -8.68 -1.64 -2.34
N ILE A 50 -7.96 -0.59 -2.75
CA ILE A 50 -7.07 0.21 -1.91
C ILE A 50 -7.39 1.68 -2.16
N ILE A 51 -7.54 2.46 -1.08
CA ILE A 51 -7.59 3.93 -1.14
C ILE A 51 -6.29 4.46 -0.54
N SER A 52 -5.50 5.19 -1.33
CA SER A 52 -4.24 5.81 -0.89
C SER A 52 -4.39 7.33 -0.78
N MET A 53 -4.30 7.86 0.43
CA MET A 53 -4.48 9.28 0.76
C MET A 53 -3.19 9.89 1.29
N SER A 54 -2.37 10.44 0.41
CA SER A 54 -1.12 11.13 0.78
C SER A 54 -1.38 12.56 1.27
N TRP A 55 -2.27 12.72 2.25
CA TRP A 55 -2.61 14.02 2.84
C TRP A 55 -3.13 13.86 4.27
N THR A 56 -3.12 14.96 5.02
CA THR A 56 -3.66 15.09 6.37
C THR A 56 -4.45 16.39 6.47
N LEU A 57 -5.57 16.40 7.19
CA LEU A 57 -6.37 17.61 7.41
C LEU A 57 -6.80 17.72 8.89
N PRO A 58 -6.60 18.88 9.54
CA PRO A 58 -7.00 19.06 10.92
C PRO A 58 -8.54 19.10 11.06
N ILE A 59 -9.04 18.47 12.12
CA ILE A 59 -10.42 18.53 12.59
C ILE A 59 -10.52 19.79 13.45
N GLU A 60 -10.59 20.98 12.83
CA GLU A 60 -10.87 22.18 13.64
C GLU A 60 -12.31 22.13 14.16
N SER A 61 -12.53 22.52 15.43
CA SER A 61 -13.83 22.61 16.07
C SER A 61 -14.64 23.77 15.49
N GLY A 62 -15.45 23.49 14.46
CA GLY A 62 -16.43 24.42 13.92
C GLY A 62 -17.65 23.65 13.41
N LYS A 63 -18.84 24.26 13.48
CA LYS A 63 -20.11 23.76 12.92
C LYS A 63 -20.09 23.80 11.39
N ASP A 64 -19.14 23.11 10.79
CA ASP A 64 -18.99 23.04 9.36
C ASP A 64 -19.60 21.72 8.88
N HIS A 65 -20.83 21.78 8.35
CA HIS A 65 -21.51 20.64 7.75
C HIS A 65 -20.62 19.89 6.74
N MET A 66 -19.64 20.57 6.14
CA MET A 66 -18.71 19.93 5.21
C MET A 66 -17.77 18.92 5.88
N LYS A 67 -17.45 19.09 7.17
CA LYS A 67 -16.67 18.11 7.94
C LYS A 67 -17.51 16.90 8.30
N GLU A 68 -18.81 17.07 8.49
CA GLU A 68 -19.76 15.97 8.72
C GLU A 68 -19.81 15.04 7.50
N GLU A 69 -19.80 15.57 6.28
CA GLU A 69 -19.74 14.77 5.06
C GLU A 69 -18.44 13.93 4.96
N LEU A 70 -17.29 14.55 5.21
CA LEU A 70 -16.00 13.85 5.20
C LEU A 70 -15.94 12.78 6.29
N HIS A 71 -16.44 13.09 7.49
CA HIS A 71 -16.53 12.12 8.58
C HIS A 71 -17.42 10.94 8.20
N ALA A 72 -18.62 11.21 7.69
CA ALA A 72 -19.60 10.18 7.36
C ALA A 72 -19.08 9.21 6.28
N VAL A 73 -18.44 9.73 5.23
CA VAL A 73 -17.90 8.87 4.16
C VAL A 73 -16.72 8.03 4.65
N LEU A 74 -15.84 8.59 5.49
CA LEU A 74 -14.74 7.84 6.10
C LEU A 74 -15.25 6.77 7.06
N LYS A 75 -16.24 7.11 7.91
CA LYS A 75 -16.90 6.17 8.83
C LYS A 75 -17.45 4.96 8.06
N ARG A 76 -18.16 5.21 6.95
CA ARG A 76 -18.69 4.14 6.09
C ARG A 76 -17.57 3.31 5.45
N ALA A 77 -16.46 3.93 5.03
CA ALA A 77 -15.30 3.20 4.51
C ALA A 77 -14.67 2.28 5.58
N VAL A 78 -14.59 2.76 6.84
CA VAL A 78 -14.13 1.99 7.99
C VAL A 78 -15.07 0.82 8.30
N GLU A 79 -16.37 1.06 8.38
CA GLU A 79 -17.39 0.04 8.64
C GLU A 79 -17.39 -1.06 7.56
N ASN A 80 -17.17 -0.67 6.30
CA ASN A 80 -17.01 -1.58 5.17
C ASN A 80 -15.64 -2.26 5.11
N LYS A 81 -14.74 -2.00 6.07
CA LYS A 81 -13.39 -2.56 6.15
C LYS A 81 -12.59 -2.34 4.86
N VAL A 82 -12.71 -1.16 4.26
CA VAL A 82 -11.92 -0.78 3.08
C VAL A 82 -10.46 -0.58 3.49
N LEU A 83 -9.54 -1.07 2.66
CA LEU A 83 -8.11 -0.94 2.91
C LEU A 83 -7.65 0.48 2.57
N MET A 84 -7.38 1.27 3.60
CA MET A 84 -7.03 2.68 3.47
C MET A 84 -5.63 2.96 3.98
N PHE A 85 -4.83 3.65 3.16
CA PHE A 85 -3.50 4.13 3.50
C PHE A 85 -3.54 5.65 3.61
N CYS A 86 -2.84 6.21 4.60
CA CYS A 86 -2.64 7.64 4.68
C CYS A 86 -1.24 8.02 5.15
N SER A 87 -0.77 9.20 4.73
CA SER A 87 0.49 9.73 5.21
C SER A 87 0.38 10.23 6.64
N ALA A 88 1.42 10.00 7.41
CA ALA A 88 1.68 10.80 8.60
C ALA A 88 2.00 12.26 8.18
N PRO A 89 1.70 13.24 9.04
CA PRO A 89 2.10 14.62 8.77
C PRO A 89 3.62 14.71 8.88
N ASP A 90 4.24 15.28 7.85
CA ASP A 90 5.69 15.50 7.79
C ASP A 90 6.13 16.75 8.56
N LYS A 91 5.26 17.34 9.38
CA LYS A 91 5.51 18.45 10.33
C LYS A 91 4.44 18.47 11.41
N GLY A 92 4.81 18.85 12.63
CA GLY A 92 3.86 19.04 13.73
C GLY A 92 3.43 17.74 14.40
N LYS A 93 2.51 17.84 15.35
CA LYS A 93 1.97 16.68 16.07
C LYS A 93 0.70 16.20 15.37
N PHE A 94 0.66 14.92 15.00
CA PHE A 94 -0.58 14.26 14.62
C PHE A 94 -1.40 13.95 15.87
N THR A 95 -2.71 14.16 15.79
CA THR A 95 -3.64 13.94 16.89
C THR A 95 -4.82 13.09 16.44
N GLU A 96 -5.67 12.66 17.37
CA GLU A 96 -6.95 12.03 17.03
C GLU A 96 -7.89 12.98 16.25
N LEU A 97 -7.55 14.27 16.26
CA LEU A 97 -8.23 15.34 15.54
C LEU A 97 -7.61 15.60 14.16
N ASP A 98 -7.06 14.59 13.48
CA ASP A 98 -6.50 14.75 12.14
C ASP A 98 -7.05 13.69 11.16
N TYR A 99 -7.78 14.12 10.14
CA TYR A 99 -8.23 13.25 9.06
C TYR A 99 -7.07 12.81 8.15
N PRO A 100 -7.18 11.61 7.51
CA PRO A 100 -8.35 10.73 7.54
C PRO A 100 -8.36 9.72 8.70
N SER A 101 -7.23 9.53 9.40
CA SER A 101 -7.04 8.39 10.29
C SER A 101 -7.16 8.68 11.79
N GLY A 102 -7.22 9.95 12.20
CA GLY A 102 -7.27 10.37 13.61
C GLY A 102 -8.42 9.72 14.38
N PRO A 103 -9.67 9.78 13.88
CA PRO A 103 -10.82 9.17 14.56
C PRO A 103 -10.84 7.63 14.58
N TRP A 104 -10.06 6.97 13.70
CA TRP A 104 -10.04 5.52 13.57
C TRP A 104 -8.60 5.01 13.38
N PRO A 105 -7.69 5.20 14.35
CA PRO A 105 -6.26 4.95 14.16
C PRO A 105 -5.96 3.49 13.78
N ASN A 106 -6.80 2.55 14.21
CA ASN A 106 -6.65 1.13 13.94
C ASN A 106 -7.21 0.70 12.57
N SER A 107 -8.00 1.53 11.88
CA SER A 107 -8.64 1.19 10.61
C SER A 107 -7.85 1.65 9.38
N PHE A 108 -6.74 2.37 9.60
CA PHE A 108 -5.88 2.91 8.56
C PHE A 108 -4.47 2.36 8.67
N PHE A 109 -3.78 2.31 7.54
CA PHE A 109 -2.33 2.23 7.48
C PHE A 109 -1.79 3.65 7.46
N ARG A 110 -1.44 4.18 8.65
CA ARG A 110 -0.76 5.46 8.76
C ARG A 110 0.73 5.22 8.55
N ILE A 111 1.25 5.73 7.44
CA ILE A 111 2.61 5.45 7.01
C ILE A 111 3.52 6.66 7.29
N GLY A 112 4.61 6.39 8.01
CA GLY A 112 5.70 7.33 8.21
C GLY A 112 6.83 7.15 7.21
N ALA A 113 7.63 8.19 7.00
CA ALA A 113 8.83 8.13 6.19
C ALA A 113 10.04 7.64 7.00
N ALA A 114 10.87 6.83 6.35
CA ALA A 114 12.18 6.42 6.82
C ALA A 114 13.21 6.48 5.67
N TYR A 115 14.48 6.49 6.05
CA TYR A 115 15.61 6.24 5.14
C TYR A 115 15.67 4.76 4.75
N SER A 116 16.47 4.42 3.74
CA SER A 116 16.66 3.04 3.27
C SER A 116 17.21 2.09 4.33
N ASN A 117 17.93 2.61 5.33
CA ASN A 117 18.46 1.85 6.47
C ASN A 117 17.44 1.66 7.62
N GLY A 118 16.21 2.15 7.46
CA GLY A 118 15.17 2.05 8.49
C GLY A 118 15.25 3.10 9.60
N THR A 119 16.17 4.07 9.51
CA THR A 119 16.14 5.25 10.38
C THR A 119 14.93 6.11 10.04
N VAL A 120 14.16 6.51 11.06
CA VAL A 120 12.95 7.32 10.89
C VAL A 120 13.32 8.73 10.43
N PHE A 121 12.55 9.28 9.50
CA PHE A 121 12.68 10.67 9.12
C PHE A 121 12.31 11.57 10.29
N GLN A 122 13.10 12.61 10.57
CA GLN A 122 12.97 13.44 11.79
C GLN A 122 11.58 14.05 12.00
N TRP A 123 10.77 14.16 10.95
CA TRP A 123 9.43 14.72 11.00
C TRP A 123 8.30 13.68 11.06
N THR A 124 8.63 12.40 11.00
CA THR A 124 7.65 11.32 11.19
C THR A 124 7.27 11.28 12.68
N PRO A 125 5.98 11.35 13.03
CA PRO A 125 5.55 11.28 14.43
C PRO A 125 5.80 9.89 15.02
N GLU A 126 6.10 9.82 16.31
CA GLU A 126 6.34 8.55 17.01
C GLU A 126 5.03 7.76 17.25
N VAL A 127 3.94 8.48 17.51
CA VAL A 127 2.66 7.87 17.93
C VAL A 127 1.73 7.66 16.74
N GLY A 128 1.07 6.49 16.72
CA GLY A 128 -0.01 6.19 15.78
C GLY A 128 0.44 5.83 14.36
N ILE A 129 1.74 5.68 14.11
CA ILE A 129 2.26 5.08 12.88
C ILE A 129 1.98 3.58 12.88
N THR A 130 1.47 3.06 11.76
CA THR A 130 1.30 1.62 11.54
C THR A 130 2.64 1.01 11.12
N TYR A 131 3.27 1.58 10.09
CA TYR A 131 4.58 1.18 9.58
C TYR A 131 5.35 2.39 9.06
N THR A 132 6.67 2.28 9.05
CA THR A 132 7.53 3.19 8.29
C THR A 132 8.07 2.49 7.05
N LEU A 133 8.12 3.22 5.95
CA LEU A 133 8.66 2.73 4.69
C LEU A 133 9.66 3.74 4.13
N PRO A 134 10.49 3.34 3.15
CA PRO A 134 11.36 4.27 2.44
C PRO A 134 10.55 5.47 1.94
N GLY A 135 10.94 6.66 2.39
CA GLY A 135 10.26 7.91 2.07
C GLY A 135 11.20 9.10 2.03
N VAL A 136 12.50 8.88 2.21
CA VAL A 136 13.53 9.91 2.13
C VAL A 136 14.49 9.57 1.00
N ASP A 137 14.81 10.57 0.18
CA ASP A 137 15.71 10.48 -0.98
C ASP A 137 15.34 9.36 -1.97
N VAL A 138 14.03 9.13 -2.14
CA VAL A 138 13.54 8.09 -3.02
C VAL A 138 13.67 8.55 -4.47
N VAL A 139 14.46 7.82 -5.25
CA VAL A 139 14.69 8.11 -6.66
C VAL A 139 13.38 8.03 -7.44
N GLN A 140 13.00 9.11 -8.12
CA GLN A 140 11.92 9.09 -9.09
C GLN A 140 12.44 8.60 -10.44
N ASP A 141 12.35 7.29 -10.70
CA ASP A 141 12.61 6.77 -12.04
C ASP A 141 11.56 7.34 -13.01
N ARG A 142 12.03 7.87 -14.15
CA ARG A 142 11.14 8.19 -15.26
C ARG A 142 10.57 6.87 -15.77
N LEU A 143 9.23 6.77 -15.84
CA LEU A 143 8.59 5.74 -16.64
C LEU A 143 9.27 5.74 -18.03
N LYS A 144 9.79 4.58 -18.46
CA LYS A 144 10.51 4.44 -19.74
C LYS A 144 9.61 5.01 -20.85
N GLY A 145 9.98 6.18 -21.38
CA GLY A 145 9.17 6.93 -22.36
C GLY A 145 9.41 8.44 -22.39
N ALA A 146 10.05 9.04 -21.38
CA ALA A 146 10.36 10.47 -21.38
C ALA A 146 11.84 10.73 -21.74
N GLY A 147 12.11 10.83 -23.05
CA GLY A 147 13.26 11.46 -23.72
C GLY A 147 14.63 11.41 -23.03
N GLU A 148 15.58 10.71 -23.65
CA GLU A 148 17.02 10.76 -23.34
C GLU A 148 17.53 12.20 -23.44
N GLY A 149 17.82 12.84 -22.31
CA GLY A 149 18.38 14.20 -22.35
C GLY A 149 18.42 14.97 -21.03
N SER A 150 17.76 14.50 -19.97
CA SER A 150 17.81 15.20 -18.67
C SER A 150 18.42 14.30 -17.59
N LYS A 151 19.73 14.47 -17.39
CA LYS A 151 20.51 13.86 -16.30
C LYS A 151 20.16 14.52 -14.96
N SER A 152 19.07 14.11 -14.32
CA SER A 152 18.92 14.08 -12.85
C SER A 152 17.57 13.44 -12.48
N GLY A 153 17.62 12.25 -11.87
CA GLY A 153 16.45 11.73 -11.17
C GLY A 153 16.13 12.67 -10.01
N LYS A 154 14.92 13.23 -9.95
CA LYS A 154 14.52 14.00 -8.78
C LYS A 154 14.31 13.02 -7.62
N ASN A 155 15.03 13.25 -6.53
CA ASN A 155 14.77 12.54 -5.28
C ASN A 155 13.54 13.14 -4.62
N LEU A 156 12.64 12.27 -4.15
CA LEU A 156 11.42 12.67 -3.43
C LEU A 156 11.54 12.29 -1.96
N THR A 157 11.16 13.23 -1.09
CA THR A 157 11.16 13.04 0.36
C THR A 157 9.80 13.41 0.96
N GLY A 158 9.29 12.57 1.86
CA GLY A 158 8.07 12.78 2.64
C GLY A 158 7.26 11.50 2.86
N SER A 159 6.44 11.48 3.91
CA SER A 159 5.53 10.38 4.25
C SER A 159 4.51 10.12 3.15
N SER A 160 4.23 11.11 2.30
CA SER A 160 3.46 10.92 1.07
C SER A 160 4.08 9.87 0.14
N VAL A 161 5.41 9.88 -0.02
CA VAL A 161 6.15 8.92 -0.84
C VAL A 161 6.10 7.53 -0.23
N ALA A 162 6.38 7.43 1.08
CA ALA A 162 6.30 6.17 1.83
C ALA A 162 4.89 5.56 1.76
N THR A 163 3.84 6.38 1.87
CA THR A 163 2.44 5.95 1.74
C THR A 163 2.16 5.35 0.36
N ALA A 164 2.66 5.98 -0.71
CA ALA A 164 2.48 5.48 -2.06
C ALA A 164 3.22 4.15 -2.28
N LEU A 165 4.42 3.99 -1.73
CA LEU A 165 5.16 2.73 -1.78
C LEU A 165 4.44 1.64 -0.95
N ALA A 166 3.87 1.98 0.20
CA ALA A 166 3.10 1.06 1.03
C ALA A 166 1.83 0.58 0.31
N ALA A 167 1.08 1.50 -0.32
CA ALA A 167 -0.08 1.13 -1.13
C ALA A 167 0.32 0.23 -2.31
N GLY A 168 1.47 0.50 -2.94
CA GLY A 168 2.05 -0.37 -3.97
C GLY A 168 2.42 -1.75 -3.45
N LEU A 169 3.00 -1.84 -2.25
CA LEU A 169 3.34 -3.11 -1.61
C LEU A 169 2.08 -3.92 -1.27
N ALA A 170 1.04 -3.28 -0.75
CA ALA A 170 -0.25 -3.92 -0.52
C ALA A 170 -0.87 -4.46 -1.82
N ALA A 171 -0.80 -3.69 -2.91
CA ALA A 171 -1.23 -4.13 -4.22
C ALA A 171 -0.41 -5.34 -4.72
N MET A 172 0.90 -5.35 -4.49
CA MET A 172 1.77 -6.48 -4.83
C MET A 172 1.41 -7.74 -4.02
N ILE A 173 1.17 -7.63 -2.71
CA ILE A 173 0.73 -8.76 -1.88
C ILE A 173 -0.57 -9.37 -2.44
N ILE A 174 -1.57 -8.54 -2.75
CA ILE A 174 -2.83 -9.00 -3.33
C ILE A 174 -2.57 -9.67 -4.69
N TYR A 175 -1.69 -9.10 -5.50
CA TYR A 175 -1.33 -9.67 -6.81
C TYR A 175 -0.65 -11.04 -6.67
N CYS A 176 0.30 -11.20 -5.75
CA CYS A 176 0.95 -12.47 -5.47
C CYS A 176 -0.06 -13.54 -5.04
N VAL A 177 -1.00 -13.22 -4.13
CA VAL A 177 -2.06 -14.15 -3.73
C VAL A 177 -2.94 -14.56 -4.93
N LYS A 178 -3.35 -13.61 -5.77
CA LYS A 178 -4.12 -13.89 -6.99
C LYS A 178 -3.34 -14.76 -7.98
N ALA A 179 -2.07 -14.47 -8.19
CA ALA A 179 -1.20 -15.22 -9.07
C ALA A 179 -1.05 -16.67 -8.57
N SER A 180 -0.84 -16.87 -7.27
CA SER A 180 -0.76 -18.21 -6.68
C SER A 180 -2.07 -18.99 -6.82
N ILE A 181 -3.24 -18.37 -6.59
CA ILE A 181 -4.57 -19.00 -6.82
C ILE A 181 -4.69 -19.45 -8.29
N LEU A 182 -4.34 -18.57 -9.24
CA LEU A 182 -4.40 -18.90 -10.67
C LEU A 182 -3.46 -20.05 -11.03
N SER A 183 -2.22 -20.03 -10.53
CA SER A 183 -1.25 -21.10 -10.78
C SER A 183 -1.74 -22.46 -10.29
N VAL A 184 -2.38 -22.52 -9.11
CA VAL A 184 -2.99 -23.76 -8.60
C VAL A 184 -4.06 -24.29 -9.54
N LYS A 185 -4.97 -23.42 -9.98
CA LYS A 185 -6.07 -23.82 -10.86
C LYS A 185 -5.55 -24.40 -12.17
N THR A 186 -4.56 -23.75 -12.78
CA THR A 186 -3.93 -24.21 -14.01
C THR A 186 -3.20 -25.55 -13.80
N ALA A 187 -2.47 -25.72 -12.69
CA ALA A 187 -1.77 -26.97 -12.39
C ALA A 187 -2.73 -28.15 -12.13
N ASN A 188 -3.85 -27.90 -11.43
CA ASN A 188 -4.85 -28.94 -11.17
C ASN A 188 -5.64 -29.34 -12.42
N GLN A 189 -5.88 -28.43 -13.37
CA GLN A 189 -6.39 -28.78 -14.70
C GLN A 189 -5.44 -29.75 -15.43
N ASN A 190 -4.13 -29.61 -15.20
CA ASN A 190 -3.10 -30.50 -15.72
C ASN A 190 -2.81 -31.72 -14.81
N LYS A 191 -3.73 -32.04 -13.87
CA LYS A 191 -3.67 -33.22 -12.96
C LYS A 191 -2.48 -33.26 -12.00
N ALA A 192 -1.89 -32.12 -11.62
CA ALA A 192 -0.77 -32.06 -10.67
C ALA A 192 -1.14 -32.24 -9.18
N ALA A 193 -2.42 -32.46 -8.85
CA ALA A 193 -2.96 -32.74 -7.52
C ALA A 193 -2.44 -31.84 -6.38
N ILE A 194 -2.50 -30.52 -6.57
CA ILE A 194 -2.03 -29.54 -5.58
C ILE A 194 -3.20 -29.00 -4.74
N HIS A 195 -3.00 -28.80 -3.44
CA HIS A 195 -4.02 -28.26 -2.55
C HIS A 195 -4.51 -26.86 -3.00
N PRO A 196 -5.84 -26.65 -3.09
CA PRO A 196 -6.41 -25.38 -3.54
C PRO A 196 -6.26 -24.26 -2.52
N ILE A 197 -5.97 -23.06 -3.00
CA ILE A 197 -6.14 -21.82 -2.24
C ILE A 197 -7.56 -21.30 -2.54
N PRO A 198 -8.42 -21.06 -1.53
CA PRO A 198 -9.76 -20.53 -1.79
C PRO A 198 -9.74 -19.17 -2.51
N ASP A 199 -10.64 -18.99 -3.48
CA ASP A 199 -10.70 -17.78 -4.32
C ASP A 199 -10.92 -16.49 -3.51
N ASP A 200 -11.68 -16.61 -2.43
CA ASP A 200 -12.00 -15.50 -1.55
C ASP A 200 -10.79 -15.01 -0.74
N ARG A 201 -9.66 -15.76 -0.69
CA ARG A 201 -8.43 -15.33 -0.02
C ARG A 201 -7.88 -14.04 -0.57
N ALA A 202 -7.99 -13.81 -1.88
CA ALA A 202 -7.57 -12.55 -2.50
C ALA A 202 -8.40 -11.35 -2.02
N ILE A 203 -9.68 -11.57 -1.68
CA ILE A 203 -10.56 -10.55 -1.10
C ILE A 203 -10.26 -10.39 0.40
N GLN A 204 -10.04 -11.50 1.11
CA GLN A 204 -9.78 -11.50 2.54
C GLN A 204 -8.45 -10.84 2.90
N VAL A 205 -7.37 -11.08 2.14
CA VAL A 205 -6.05 -10.45 2.38
C VAL A 205 -6.11 -8.93 2.19
N ALA A 206 -7.04 -8.43 1.37
CA ALA A 206 -7.29 -7.01 1.19
C ALA A 206 -8.07 -6.36 2.35
N LYS A 207 -8.39 -7.08 3.43
CA LYS A 207 -8.98 -6.48 4.65
C LYS A 207 -7.88 -5.89 5.54
N PRO A 208 -8.13 -4.79 6.28
CA PRO A 208 -7.11 -4.07 7.04
C PRO A 208 -6.24 -4.96 7.95
N ASP A 209 -6.85 -5.79 8.81
CA ASP A 209 -6.10 -6.59 9.77
C ASP A 209 -5.32 -7.74 9.12
N ALA A 210 -5.91 -8.37 8.09
CA ALA A 210 -5.22 -9.37 7.30
C ALA A 210 -4.02 -8.77 6.55
N MET A 211 -4.18 -7.57 5.98
CA MET A 211 -3.09 -6.87 5.31
C MET A 211 -1.97 -6.49 6.29
N LYS A 212 -2.28 -6.12 7.55
CA LYS A 212 -1.24 -5.83 8.56
C LYS A 212 -0.40 -7.08 8.85
N ARG A 213 -1.07 -8.23 9.02
CA ARG A 213 -0.39 -9.50 9.21
C ARG A 213 0.40 -9.91 7.96
N ALA A 214 -0.12 -9.65 6.76
CA ALA A 214 0.61 -9.89 5.51
C ALA A 214 1.88 -9.04 5.43
N PHE A 215 1.81 -7.75 5.78
CA PHE A 215 2.97 -6.87 5.90
C PHE A 215 4.00 -7.43 6.91
N ALA A 216 3.55 -7.79 8.11
CA ALA A 216 4.42 -8.35 9.15
C ALA A 216 5.05 -9.70 8.74
N SER A 217 4.42 -10.46 7.84
CA SER A 217 4.95 -11.74 7.36
C SER A 217 6.11 -11.61 6.36
N LEU A 218 6.37 -10.40 5.83
CA LEU A 218 7.41 -10.13 4.84
C LEU A 218 8.82 -10.00 5.45
N GLY A 219 8.93 -9.88 6.77
CA GLY A 219 10.23 -9.78 7.43
C GLY A 219 10.14 -9.19 8.83
N SER A 220 11.29 -9.11 9.48
CA SER A 220 11.44 -8.48 10.79
C SER A 220 11.02 -7.01 10.74
N THR A 221 10.38 -6.56 11.82
CA THR A 221 9.98 -5.16 12.00
C THR A 221 10.87 -4.54 13.07
N THR A 222 11.54 -3.44 12.74
CA THR A 222 12.39 -2.72 13.70
C THR A 222 11.56 -1.98 14.75
N SER A 223 12.20 -1.48 15.81
CA SER A 223 11.54 -0.61 16.81
C SER A 223 10.85 0.61 16.18
N ASN A 224 11.37 1.08 15.05
CA ASN A 224 10.87 2.18 14.25
C ASN A 224 9.70 1.79 13.32
N LYS A 225 9.14 0.58 13.49
CA LYS A 225 8.10 0.00 12.64
C LYS A 225 8.48 -0.11 11.16
N PHE A 226 9.78 -0.18 10.86
CA PHE A 226 10.27 -0.39 9.51
C PHE A 226 10.31 -1.89 9.22
N ILE A 227 9.66 -2.33 8.13
CA ILE A 227 9.64 -3.75 7.75
C ILE A 227 10.79 -4.04 6.79
N GLN A 228 11.64 -5.00 7.14
CA GLN A 228 12.74 -5.48 6.31
C GLN A 228 12.23 -6.46 5.24
N VAL A 229 11.44 -5.96 4.29
CA VAL A 229 10.73 -6.78 3.30
C VAL A 229 11.63 -7.65 2.42
N TRP A 230 12.92 -7.31 2.30
CA TRP A 230 13.91 -8.08 1.55
C TRP A 230 14.12 -9.48 2.14
N GLU A 231 13.93 -9.68 3.44
CA GLU A 231 14.10 -10.99 4.10
C GLU A 231 13.23 -12.08 3.46
N GLU A 232 12.05 -11.75 2.95
CA GLU A 232 11.17 -12.67 2.24
C GLU A 232 11.10 -12.41 0.73
N LEU A 233 11.13 -11.15 0.30
CA LEU A 233 11.04 -10.84 -1.12
C LEU A 233 12.28 -11.29 -1.90
N ASP A 234 13.48 -11.33 -1.31
CA ASP A 234 14.66 -11.87 -2.00
C ASP A 234 14.56 -13.38 -2.19
N LYS A 235 13.96 -14.10 -1.24
CA LYS A 235 13.70 -15.55 -1.40
C LYS A 235 12.74 -15.77 -2.58
N ALA A 236 11.66 -15.00 -2.65
CA ALA A 236 10.71 -15.06 -3.75
C ALA A 236 11.35 -14.67 -5.09
N ARG A 237 12.22 -13.66 -5.12
CA ARG A 237 12.99 -13.26 -6.31
C ARG A 237 13.84 -14.41 -6.84
N VAL A 238 14.60 -15.08 -5.98
CA VAL A 238 15.45 -16.21 -6.37
C VAL A 238 14.62 -17.35 -6.97
N ILE A 239 13.46 -17.65 -6.39
CA ILE A 239 12.51 -18.64 -6.93
C ILE A 239 12.10 -18.23 -8.34
N LEU A 240 11.60 -17.00 -8.53
CA LEU A 240 11.10 -16.49 -9.81
C LEU A 240 12.19 -16.42 -10.90
N GLU A 241 13.40 -15.98 -10.58
CA GLU A 241 14.53 -15.96 -11.52
C GLU A 241 14.90 -17.37 -11.99
N ARG A 242 14.83 -18.37 -11.09
CA ARG A 242 15.02 -19.76 -11.47
C ARG A 242 13.88 -20.27 -12.35
N CYS A 243 12.64 -19.95 -12.00
CA CYS A 243 11.46 -20.28 -12.79
C CYS A 243 11.57 -19.77 -14.24
N GLU A 244 12.05 -18.55 -14.43
CA GLU A 244 12.23 -17.97 -15.76
C GLU A 244 13.29 -18.70 -16.57
N ARG A 245 14.44 -19.06 -15.96
CA ARG A 245 15.51 -19.83 -16.62
C ARG A 245 15.08 -21.24 -17.00
N GLU A 246 14.28 -21.89 -16.15
CA GLU A 246 13.92 -23.31 -16.27
C GLU A 246 12.51 -23.51 -16.88
N ARG A 247 11.89 -22.45 -17.42
CA ARG A 247 10.49 -22.45 -17.87
C ARG A 247 10.16 -23.54 -18.90
N SER A 248 11.12 -23.95 -19.72
CA SER A 248 10.98 -24.99 -20.74
C SER A 248 11.06 -26.42 -20.20
N ILE A 249 11.42 -26.61 -18.92
CA ILE A 249 11.58 -27.92 -18.28
C ILE A 249 10.33 -28.20 -17.44
N PRO A 250 9.48 -29.19 -17.80
CA PRO A 250 8.17 -29.39 -17.16
C PRO A 250 8.24 -29.65 -15.64
N GLU A 251 9.16 -30.50 -15.19
CA GLU A 251 9.32 -30.83 -13.76
C GLU A 251 9.81 -29.64 -12.94
N ALA A 252 10.76 -28.88 -13.47
CA ALA A 252 11.28 -27.68 -12.83
C ALA A 252 10.21 -26.58 -12.74
N ASN A 253 9.37 -26.44 -13.77
CA ASN A 253 8.25 -25.50 -13.79
C ASN A 253 7.18 -25.86 -12.73
N LEU A 254 6.88 -27.16 -12.56
CA LEU A 254 5.98 -27.61 -11.50
C LEU A 254 6.53 -27.31 -10.11
N LYS A 255 7.80 -27.61 -9.86
CA LYS A 255 8.47 -27.34 -8.58
C LYS A 255 8.50 -25.83 -8.28
N CYS A 256 8.88 -25.02 -9.26
CA CYS A 256 8.81 -23.57 -9.19
C CYS A 256 7.40 -23.09 -8.80
N THR A 257 6.37 -23.62 -9.47
CA THR A 257 4.98 -23.26 -9.22
C THR A 257 4.60 -23.55 -7.77
N GLN A 258 4.98 -24.72 -7.25
CA GLN A 258 4.72 -25.10 -5.86
C GLN A 258 5.42 -24.18 -4.85
N GLU A 259 6.68 -23.80 -5.08
CA GLU A 259 7.41 -22.90 -4.19
C GLU A 259 6.84 -21.48 -4.19
N PHE A 260 6.53 -20.92 -5.37
CA PHE A 260 5.86 -19.62 -5.45
C PHE A 260 4.47 -19.66 -4.82
N MET A 261 3.76 -20.79 -4.93
CA MET A 261 2.51 -20.98 -4.21
C MET A 261 2.68 -20.95 -2.70
N GLN A 262 3.73 -21.57 -2.13
CA GLN A 262 3.98 -21.52 -0.69
C GLN A 262 4.18 -20.07 -0.22
N PHE A 263 4.84 -19.24 -1.03
CA PHE A 263 4.94 -17.81 -0.76
C PHE A 263 3.56 -17.12 -0.74
N GLY A 264 2.72 -17.37 -1.76
CA GLY A 264 1.35 -16.84 -1.78
C GLY A 264 0.46 -17.36 -0.65
N ILE A 265 0.61 -18.63 -0.26
CA ILE A 265 -0.07 -19.23 0.89
C ILE A 265 0.37 -18.56 2.17
N LYS A 266 1.66 -18.29 2.37
CA LYS A 266 2.17 -17.55 3.52
C LYS A 266 1.53 -16.15 3.61
N LEU A 267 1.44 -15.44 2.49
CA LEU A 267 0.78 -14.13 2.45
C LEU A 267 -0.74 -14.22 2.74
N ALA A 268 -1.40 -15.29 2.26
CA ALA A 268 -2.82 -15.51 2.46
C ALA A 268 -3.18 -16.12 3.83
N SER A 269 -2.26 -16.85 4.47
CA SER A 269 -2.45 -17.49 5.77
C SER A 269 -2.40 -16.47 6.91
N SER A 270 -1.84 -15.28 6.66
CA SER A 270 -2.01 -14.06 7.45
C SER A 270 -3.47 -13.60 7.62
N VAL A 271 -4.45 -14.35 7.12
CA VAL A 271 -5.87 -14.16 7.41
C VAL A 271 -6.34 -14.96 8.63
N LYS A 272 -5.66 -16.03 9.06
CA LYS A 272 -6.14 -16.93 10.14
C LYS A 272 -5.80 -16.40 11.55
N GLN A 273 -6.86 -16.44 12.37
CA GLN A 273 -7.04 -16.05 13.79
C GLN A 273 -6.80 -14.56 14.08
#